data_AF-A0A484LEZ5-F1
#
_entry.id   AF-A0A484LEZ5-F1
#
_cell.length_a   1.000
_cell.length_b   1.000
_cell.length_c   1.000
_cell.angle_alpha   90.00
_cell.angle_beta   90.00
_cell.angle_gamma   90.00
#
_symmetry.space_group_name_H-M   'P 1'
#
loop_
_entity.id
_entity.type
_entity.pdbx_description
1 polymer ?
#
loop_
_entity_poly.entity_id
_entity_poly.type
_entity_poly.pdbx_seq_one_letter_code
_entity_poly.pdbx_strand_id
1 'polypeptide(L)'
;MCIACFWAGLLYDDISLQSIVDMTTDWTVEEKEMLRNKVPTSALHTPFRDGLLKHVAQDVVKLAKEGLERRGLKETGFLNEVSEVANTGVTPAEKLLDLYFGKWGQNVDHVFEELLY
;
A
#
# COMPACT_ATOMS: atom_id res chain seq x y z
N MET A 1 -8.37 -5.56 9.36
CA MET A 1 -7.23 -6.25 10.02
C MET A 1 -5.89 -5.97 9.33
N CYS A 2 -5.84 -5.93 7.99
CA CYS A 2 -4.63 -5.68 7.20
C CYS A 2 -3.77 -4.47 7.64
N ILE A 3 -4.40 -3.33 7.96
CA ILE A 3 -3.66 -2.11 8.34
C ILE A 3 -2.84 -2.28 9.63
N ALA A 4 -3.35 -3.03 10.62
CA ALA A 4 -2.64 -3.26 11.87
C ALA A 4 -1.44 -4.19 11.66
N CYS A 5 -1.61 -5.25 10.85
CA CYS A 5 -0.54 -6.17 10.51
C CYS A 5 0.58 -5.49 9.70
N PHE A 6 0.25 -4.56 8.81
CA PHE A 6 1.24 -3.79 8.04
C PHE A 6 2.17 -2.99 8.95
N TRP A 7 1.63 -2.19 9.87
CA TRP A 7 2.43 -1.42 10.81
C TRP A 7 3.16 -2.29 11.83
N ALA A 8 2.54 -3.39 12.30
CA ALA A 8 3.19 -4.32 13.21
C ALA A 8 4.43 -4.99 12.56
N GLY A 9 4.35 -5.36 11.28
CA GLY A 9 5.47 -5.93 10.53
C GLY A 9 6.63 -4.94 10.31
N LEU A 10 6.33 -3.65 10.17
CA LEU A 10 7.35 -2.62 9.97
C LEU A 10 7.98 -2.12 11.26
N LEU A 11 7.16 -1.89 12.29
CA LEU A 11 7.58 -1.13 13.48
C LEU A 11 7.98 -2.03 14.66
N TYR A 12 7.48 -3.27 14.72
CA TYR A 12 7.72 -4.15 15.88
C TYR A 12 8.81 -5.20 15.59
N ASP A 13 9.59 -4.98 14.54
CA ASP A 13 10.77 -5.77 14.19
C ASP A 13 11.93 -4.80 13.95
N ASP A 14 13.02 -4.98 14.68
CA ASP A 14 14.16 -4.04 14.66
C ASP A 14 14.84 -3.99 13.28
N ILE A 15 14.86 -5.11 12.55
CA ILE A 15 15.48 -5.20 11.22
C ILE A 15 14.63 -4.44 10.19
N SER A 16 13.31 -4.64 10.20
CA SER A 16 12.38 -3.91 9.34
C SER A 16 12.40 -2.41 9.65
N LEU A 17 12.44 -2.05 10.94
CA LEU A 17 12.49 -0.66 11.37
C LEU A 17 13.76 0.03 10.88
N GLN A 18 14.93 -0.58 11.08
CA GLN A 18 16.20 -0.02 10.62
C GLN A 18 16.21 0.15 9.10
N SER A 19 15.71 -0.83 8.35
CA SER A 19 15.63 -0.78 6.88
C SER A 19 14.75 0.39 6.39
N ILE A 20 13.62 0.64 7.05
CA ILE A 20 12.74 1.78 6.73
C ILE A 20 13.39 3.12 7.08
N VAL A 21 14.09 3.18 8.21
CA VAL A 21 14.84 4.39 8.60
C VAL A 21 15.91 4.69 7.56
N ASP A 22 16.71 3.71 7.17
CA ASP A 22 17.77 3.89 6.16
C ASP A 22 17.17 4.33 4.81
N MET A 23 16.04 3.75 4.42
CA MET A 23 15.32 4.09 3.18
C MET A 23 14.72 5.51 3.16
N THR A 24 14.38 6.07 4.32
CA THR A 24 13.70 7.37 4.44
C THR A 24 14.59 8.49 5.00
N THR A 25 15.83 8.17 5.37
CA THR A 25 16.78 9.10 5.99
C THR A 25 17.13 10.26 5.06
N ASP A 26 17.20 9.99 3.76
CA ASP A 26 17.56 10.97 2.74
C ASP A 26 16.35 11.71 2.15
N TRP A 27 15.13 11.46 2.65
CA TRP A 27 13.92 12.13 2.14
C TRP A 27 13.80 13.53 2.71
N THR A 28 13.71 14.52 1.82
CA THR A 28 13.52 15.91 2.23
C THR A 28 12.07 16.18 2.67
N VAL A 29 11.85 17.32 3.33
CA VAL A 29 10.50 17.72 3.76
C VAL A 29 9.60 17.98 2.54
N GLU A 30 10.16 18.59 1.51
CA GLU A 30 9.48 18.91 0.25
C GLU A 30 9.07 17.64 -0.50
N GLU A 31 9.93 16.62 -0.52
CA GLU A 31 9.62 15.31 -1.09
C GLU A 31 8.45 14.64 -0.38
N LYS A 32 8.44 14.67 0.97
CA LYS A 32 7.35 14.12 1.79
C LYS A 32 6.04 14.85 1.55
N GLU A 33 6.08 16.18 1.47
CA GLU A 33 4.90 17.00 1.18
C GLU A 33 4.37 16.76 -0.24
N MET A 34 5.27 16.68 -1.22
CA MET A 34 4.93 16.36 -2.61
C MET A 34 4.23 15.02 -2.70
N LEU A 35 4.78 13.98 -2.06
CA LEU A 35 4.13 12.66 -2.00
C LEU A 35 2.75 12.75 -1.36
N ARG A 36 2.62 13.42 -0.21
CA ARG A 36 1.34 13.59 0.48
C ARG A 36 0.27 14.24 -0.39
N ASN A 37 0.65 15.21 -1.21
CA ASN A 37 -0.27 15.94 -2.08
C ASN A 37 -0.59 15.21 -3.39
N LYS A 38 0.33 14.40 -3.93
CA LYS A 38 0.12 13.70 -5.21
C LYS A 38 -0.51 12.31 -5.07
N VAL A 39 -0.23 11.60 -3.98
CA VAL A 39 -0.79 10.26 -3.72
C VAL A 39 -2.32 10.20 -3.82
N PRO A 40 -3.09 11.18 -3.33
CA PRO A 40 -4.55 11.17 -3.49
C PRO A 40 -5.03 11.11 -4.94
N THR A 41 -4.25 11.65 -5.88
CA THR A 41 -4.62 11.76 -7.29
C THR A 41 -4.02 10.65 -8.14
N SER A 42 -2.72 10.37 -7.97
CA SER A 42 -1.97 9.41 -8.80
C SER A 42 -1.63 8.10 -8.09
N ALA A 43 -2.00 7.95 -6.82
CA ALA A 43 -1.78 6.72 -6.04
C ALA A 43 -0.34 6.18 -6.18
N LEU A 44 -0.20 4.88 -6.47
CA LEU A 44 1.09 4.21 -6.66
C LEU A 44 1.80 4.60 -7.97
N HIS A 45 1.09 5.23 -8.90
CA HIS A 45 1.64 5.76 -10.15
C HIS A 45 2.30 7.13 -9.97
N THR A 46 2.33 7.68 -8.75
CA THR A 46 3.01 8.93 -8.44
C THR A 46 4.51 8.81 -8.73
N PRO A 47 5.10 9.66 -9.60
CA PRO A 47 6.54 9.67 -9.83
C PRO A 47 7.29 10.10 -8.57
N PHE A 48 8.32 9.34 -8.20
CA PHE A 48 9.17 9.62 -7.05
C PHE A 48 10.63 9.30 -7.39
N ARG A 49 11.47 10.33 -7.39
CA ARG A 49 12.89 10.26 -7.76
C ARG A 49 13.10 9.55 -9.10
N ASP A 50 13.90 8.49 -9.13
CA ASP A 50 14.24 7.72 -10.33
C ASP A 50 13.19 6.64 -10.69
N GLY A 51 12.02 6.65 -10.03
CA GLY A 51 11.01 5.64 -10.24
C GLY A 51 9.59 6.09 -9.90
N LEU A 52 8.75 5.11 -9.58
CA LEU A 52 7.38 5.30 -9.12
C LEU A 52 7.28 5.00 -7.64
N LEU A 53 6.31 5.62 -6.97
CA LEU A 53 5.97 5.29 -5.59
C LEU A 53 5.61 3.80 -5.43
N LYS A 54 5.15 3.16 -6.51
CA LYS A 54 4.98 1.71 -6.60
C LYS A 54 6.23 0.91 -6.18
N HIS A 55 7.42 1.29 -6.64
CA HIS A 55 8.66 0.56 -6.31
C HIS A 55 8.96 0.66 -4.81
N VAL A 56 8.83 1.86 -4.25
CA VAL A 56 8.93 2.11 -2.81
C VAL A 56 7.89 1.27 -2.06
N ALA A 57 6.64 1.23 -2.52
CA ALA A 57 5.59 0.43 -1.89
C ALA A 57 5.89 -1.08 -1.92
N GLN A 58 6.48 -1.60 -3.01
CA GLN A 58 6.88 -3.01 -3.10
C GLN A 58 7.96 -3.34 -2.06
N ASP A 59 8.99 -2.51 -1.93
CA ASP A 59 10.04 -2.71 -0.93
C ASP A 59 9.50 -2.63 0.50
N VAL A 60 8.66 -1.63 0.79
CA VAL A 60 8.03 -1.46 2.11
C VAL A 60 7.12 -2.64 2.46
N VAL A 61 6.29 -3.12 1.53
CA VAL A 61 5.40 -4.28 1.78
C VAL A 61 6.21 -5.56 1.99
N LYS A 62 7.32 -5.73 1.26
CA LYS A 62 8.25 -6.84 1.47
C LYS A 62 8.84 -6.81 2.88
N LEU A 63 9.33 -5.65 3.34
CA LEU A 63 9.85 -5.48 4.70
C LEU A 63 8.78 -5.76 5.77
N ALA A 64 7.54 -5.30 5.55
CA ALA A 64 6.42 -5.57 6.45
C ALA A 64 6.15 -7.08 6.57
N LYS A 65 6.17 -7.79 5.44
CA LYS A 65 5.97 -9.24 5.40
C LYS A 65 7.09 -9.98 6.11
N GLU A 66 8.35 -9.62 5.86
CA GLU A 66 9.50 -10.22 6.52
C GLU A 66 9.46 -10.01 8.05
N GLY A 67 9.07 -8.83 8.51
CA GLY A 67 8.91 -8.57 9.94
C GLY A 67 7.77 -9.40 10.57
N LEU A 68 6.65 -9.58 9.87
CA LEU A 68 5.59 -10.49 10.32
C LEU A 68 6.03 -11.97 10.32
N GLU A 69 6.82 -12.39 9.33
CA GLU A 69 7.39 -13.74 9.28
C GLU A 69 8.31 -13.99 10.48
N ARG A 70 9.17 -13.03 10.83
CA ARG A 70 10.04 -13.10 12.02
C ARG A 70 9.26 -13.19 13.33
N ARG A 71 8.08 -12.55 13.39
CA ARG A 71 7.18 -12.65 14.56
C ARG A 71 6.51 -14.01 14.71
N GLY A 72 6.42 -14.82 13.65
CA GLY A 72 5.92 -16.20 13.72
C GLY A 72 4.41 -16.34 13.98
N LEU A 73 3.63 -15.26 13.92
CA LEU A 73 2.19 -15.26 14.25
C LEU A 73 1.27 -15.72 13.10
N LYS A 74 1.84 -16.14 11.95
CA LYS A 74 1.11 -16.52 10.72
C LYS A 74 0.15 -15.44 10.19
N GLU A 75 0.42 -14.17 10.48
CA GLU A 75 -0.39 -13.01 10.06
C GLU A 75 -0.03 -12.50 8.65
N THR A 76 0.93 -13.13 7.99
CA THR A 76 1.43 -12.72 6.66
C THR A 76 0.36 -12.80 5.57
N GLY A 77 -0.62 -13.69 5.75
CA GLY A 77 -1.77 -13.82 4.84
C GLY A 77 -2.59 -12.54 4.73
N PHE A 78 -2.62 -11.71 5.78
CA PHE A 78 -3.34 -10.43 5.75
C PHE A 78 -2.67 -9.39 4.86
N LEU A 79 -1.37 -9.55 4.54
CA LEU A 79 -0.65 -8.65 3.64
C LEU A 79 -0.71 -9.09 2.17
N ASN A 80 -1.35 -10.22 1.84
CA ASN A 80 -1.43 -10.69 0.46
C ASN A 80 -2.17 -9.69 -0.44
N GLU A 81 -3.29 -9.14 0.02
CA GLU A 81 -4.05 -8.13 -0.73
C GLU A 81 -3.22 -6.85 -0.97
N VAL A 82 -2.50 -6.38 0.04
CA VAL A 82 -1.64 -5.20 -0.09
C VAL A 82 -0.43 -5.48 -0.98
N SER A 83 0.11 -6.70 -0.92
CA SER A 83 1.17 -7.15 -1.83
C SER A 83 0.69 -7.17 -3.28
N GLU A 84 -0.54 -7.63 -3.52
CA GLU A 84 -1.16 -7.59 -4.84
C GLU A 84 -1.32 -6.15 -5.34
N VAL A 85 -1.80 -5.23 -4.48
CA VAL A 85 -1.93 -3.80 -4.81
C VAL A 85 -0.57 -3.18 -5.13
N ALA A 86 0.47 -3.46 -4.33
CA ALA A 86 1.83 -2.97 -4.59
C ALA A 86 2.42 -3.53 -5.90
N ASN A 87 2.14 -4.80 -6.23
CA ASN A 87 2.65 -5.46 -7.43
C ASN A 87 1.92 -5.04 -8.71
N THR A 88 0.60 -4.95 -8.65
CA THR A 88 -0.22 -4.52 -9.79
C THR A 88 -0.13 -3.01 -9.99
N GLY A 89 -0.01 -2.25 -8.91
CA GLY A 89 -0.17 -0.79 -8.90
C GLY A 89 -1.63 -0.37 -8.91
N VAL A 90 -2.57 -1.33 -8.95
CA VAL A 90 -4.01 -1.08 -9.01
C VAL A 90 -4.56 -1.03 -7.60
N THR A 91 -5.01 0.15 -7.21
CA THR A 91 -5.65 0.40 -5.92
C THR A 91 -7.06 -0.21 -5.88
N PRO A 92 -7.59 -0.52 -4.68
CA PRO A 92 -9.00 -0.89 -4.54
C PRO A 92 -9.95 0.15 -5.13
N ALA A 93 -9.58 1.44 -5.10
CA ALA A 93 -10.35 2.52 -5.71
C ALA A 93 -10.41 2.39 -7.25
N GLU A 94 -9.30 2.07 -7.91
CA GLU A 94 -9.28 1.82 -9.36
C GLU A 94 -10.09 0.57 -9.73
N LYS A 95 -10.03 -0.51 -8.92
CA LYS A 95 -10.89 -1.69 -9.12
C LYS A 95 -12.38 -1.33 -9.04
N LEU A 96 -12.77 -0.47 -8.10
CA LEU A 96 -14.15 0.02 -7.97
C LEU A 96 -14.55 0.94 -9.13
N LEU A 97 -13.63 1.78 -9.63
CA LEU A 97 -13.87 2.61 -10.81
C LEU A 97 -14.08 1.74 -12.07
N ASP A 98 -13.30 0.68 -12.24
CA ASP A 98 -13.49 -0.28 -13.34
C ASP A 98 -14.86 -0.96 -13.26
N LEU A 99 -15.31 -1.35 -12.05
CA LEU A 99 -16.66 -1.89 -11.84
C LEU A 99 -17.75 -0.84 -12.13
N TYR A 100 -17.54 0.40 -11.68
CA TYR A 100 -18.45 1.52 -11.92
C TYR A 100 -18.63 1.81 -13.41
N PHE A 101 -17.54 1.96 -14.16
CA PHE A 101 -17.59 2.24 -15.60
C PHE A 101 -17.98 1.01 -16.45
N GLY A 102 -17.78 -0.20 -15.93
CA GLY A 102 -18.14 -1.45 -16.59
C GLY A 102 -19.47 -2.02 -16.09
N LYS A 103 -19.38 -2.97 -15.16
CA LYS A 103 -20.47 -3.85 -14.73
C LYS A 103 -21.65 -3.09 -14.10
N TRP A 104 -21.39 -2.01 -13.39
CA TRP A 104 -22.40 -1.22 -12.69
C TRP A 104 -23.01 -0.12 -13.57
N GLY A 105 -22.47 0.12 -14.77
CA GLY A 105 -23.08 1.04 -15.74
C GLY A 105 -23.24 2.48 -15.22
N GLN A 106 -22.23 2.99 -14.50
CA GLN A 106 -22.25 4.28 -13.83
C GLN A 106 -23.29 4.41 -12.70
N ASN A 107 -23.76 3.28 -12.14
CA ASN A 107 -24.56 3.27 -10.93
C ASN A 107 -23.68 2.99 -9.70
N VAL A 108 -23.70 3.91 -8.73
CA VAL A 108 -22.99 3.74 -7.45
C VAL A 108 -23.72 2.82 -6.47
N ASP A 109 -25.01 2.54 -6.66
CA ASP A 109 -25.84 1.79 -5.70
C ASP A 109 -25.28 0.38 -5.43
N HIS A 110 -24.68 -0.25 -6.43
CA HIS A 110 -24.04 -1.57 -6.31
C HIS A 110 -22.85 -1.60 -5.35
N VAL A 111 -22.24 -0.45 -5.03
CA VAL A 111 -21.18 -0.37 -4.02
C VAL A 111 -21.71 -0.77 -2.64
N PHE A 112 -22.98 -0.45 -2.35
CA PHE A 112 -23.61 -0.77 -1.07
C PHE A 112 -23.97 -2.26 -0.99
N GLU A 113 -24.15 -2.95 -2.12
CA GLU A 113 -24.39 -4.39 -2.15
C GLU A 113 -23.07 -5.18 -2.08
N GLU A 114 -22.03 -4.75 -2.80
CA GLU A 114 -20.76 -5.48 -2.91
C GLU A 114 -19.79 -5.21 -1.72
N LEU A 115 -19.88 -4.07 -1.02
CA LEU A 115 -19.07 -3.76 0.17
C LEU A 115 -19.85 -3.82 1.50
N LEU A 116 -20.96 -4.56 1.52
CA LEU A 116 -21.75 -4.74 2.73
C LEU A 116 -20.98 -5.62 3.74
N TYR A 117 -20.85 -5.13 4.98
CA TYR A 117 -20.16 -5.82 6.08
C TYR A 117 -21.02 -6.90 6.74
#